data_AF-A0A2M7PGX4-F1
#
_entry.id   AF-A0A2M7PGX4-F1
#
_cell.length_a   1.000
_cell.length_b   1.000
_cell.length_c   1.000
_cell.angle_alpha   90.00
_cell.angle_beta   90.00
_cell.angle_gamma   90.00
#
_symmetry.space_group_name_H-M   'P 1'
#
loop_
_entity.id
_entity.type
_entity.pdbx_description
1 polymer ?
#
loop_
_entity_poly.entity_id
_entity_poly.type
_entity_poly.pdbx_seq_one_letter_code
_entity_poly.pdbx_strand_id
1 'polypeptide(L)'
;MKRLGIHGRLIIAVVGLIALATLALNYVGVGITRRFIQERFENRMFFLVRYLALNAELGILFSDRDMLKGQADNLLLEPDVVGVTIKDANGRELVAVARQFSGSVSKVEENVYLKSSAEESEAFRLDGKAGPQKEILGRVTIAYDTGAIEFFLTEMRNRFVMMSLAVAGLAVAVFFFISRSIVAPVRSLVDLTTEVSRGNMLARARPGSLPETRQLAVAFNSMLMSLEEHRRALEKANLEIVRTSTLAEVGKFSMMVAHEVKNPLGIIKSSVDILKHGISDESDKTIVSYIEDEIKRLNRLIEDFLCFAKPTHPKRSIINLNSLAEEVAVRYSLEEGASGGRFIVSIPSEACFSLADPDFLTRAFG
;
A
#
# COMPACT_ATOMS: atom_id res chain seq x y z
N MET A 1 -6.67 -13.62 0.67
CA MET A 1 -6.50 -12.47 1.60
C MET A 1 -5.68 -11.38 0.89
N LYS A 2 -6.30 -10.25 0.49
CA LYS A 2 -5.58 -9.14 -0.17
C LYS A 2 -4.54 -8.57 0.81
N ARG A 3 -3.25 -8.57 0.43
CA ARG A 3 -2.18 -7.97 1.24
C ARG A 3 -2.53 -6.49 1.48
N LEU A 4 -2.82 -6.13 2.74
CA LEU A 4 -2.95 -4.73 3.13
C LEU A 4 -1.65 -4.01 2.82
N GLY A 5 -1.74 -2.89 2.10
CA GLY A 5 -0.60 -2.01 1.84
C GLY A 5 -0.02 -1.45 3.14
N ILE A 6 1.18 -0.87 3.07
CA ILE A 6 1.93 -0.36 4.22
C ILE A 6 1.07 0.56 5.10
N HIS A 7 0.29 1.47 4.49
CA HIS A 7 -0.63 2.35 5.22
C HIS A 7 -1.75 1.61 5.96
N GLY A 8 -2.34 0.58 5.34
CA GLY A 8 -3.36 -0.24 6.01
C GLY A 8 -2.80 -0.97 7.22
N ARG A 9 -1.56 -1.47 7.13
CA ARG A 9 -0.86 -2.08 8.27
C ARG A 9 -0.56 -1.06 9.37
N LEU A 10 -0.11 0.14 9.00
CA LEU A 10 0.25 1.19 9.94
C LEU A 10 -0.99 1.67 10.71
N ILE A 11 -2.12 1.87 10.04
CA ILE A 11 -3.35 2.28 10.73
C ILE A 11 -3.90 1.14 11.60
N ILE A 12 -3.88 -0.11 11.14
CA ILE A 12 -4.25 -1.26 11.99
C ILE A 12 -3.33 -1.35 13.22
N ALA A 13 -2.03 -1.10 13.04
CA ALA A 13 -1.08 -1.08 14.15
C ALA A 13 -1.39 0.04 15.14
N VAL A 14 -1.73 1.25 14.67
CA VAL A 14 -2.12 2.37 15.54
C VAL A 14 -3.42 2.08 16.28
N VAL A 15 -4.46 1.60 15.60
CA VAL A 15 -5.73 1.23 16.23
C VAL A 15 -5.53 0.09 17.24
N GLY A 16 -4.72 -0.91 16.87
CA GLY A 16 -4.34 -2.00 17.76
C GLY A 16 -3.58 -1.51 18.99
N LEU A 17 -2.66 -0.57 18.83
CA LEU A 17 -1.90 0.05 19.92
C LEU A 17 -2.82 0.84 20.85
N ILE A 18 -3.75 1.62 20.30
CA ILE A 18 -4.76 2.34 21.11
C ILE A 18 -5.63 1.34 21.89
N ALA A 19 -6.10 0.27 21.25
CA ALA A 19 -6.91 -0.75 21.92
C ALA A 19 -6.10 -1.48 23.03
N LEU A 20 -4.82 -1.74 22.80
CA LEU A 20 -3.96 -2.37 23.79
C LEU A 20 -3.66 -1.43 24.95
N ALA A 21 -3.43 -0.15 24.67
CA ALA A 21 -3.23 0.90 25.67
C ALA A 21 -4.48 1.10 26.54
N THR A 22 -5.69 1.12 25.95
CA THR A 22 -6.94 1.24 26.73
C THR A 22 -7.19 0.02 27.59
N LEU A 23 -6.92 -1.19 27.09
CA LEU A 23 -7.02 -2.42 27.89
C LEU A 23 -6.01 -2.43 29.05
N ALA A 24 -4.77 -2.02 28.80
CA ALA A 24 -3.74 -1.93 29.83
C ALA A 24 -4.12 -0.89 30.90
N LEU A 25 -4.60 0.28 30.49
CA LEU A 25 -5.04 1.34 31.40
C LEU A 25 -6.24 0.88 32.24
N ASN A 26 -7.19 0.15 31.65
CA ASN A 26 -8.32 -0.46 32.36
C ASN A 26 -7.85 -1.47 33.42
N TYR A 27 -6.95 -2.38 33.04
CA TYR A 27 -6.41 -3.38 33.96
C TYR A 27 -5.66 -2.74 35.14
N VAL A 28 -4.78 -1.77 34.84
CA VAL A 28 -4.01 -1.04 35.85
C VAL A 28 -4.93 -0.20 36.74
N GLY A 29 -5.90 0.51 36.15
CA GLY A 29 -6.85 1.35 36.87
C GLY A 29 -7.66 0.56 37.90
N VAL A 30 -8.27 -0.55 37.48
CA VAL A 30 -9.03 -1.44 38.38
C VAL A 30 -8.13 -1.99 39.49
N GLY A 31 -6.90 -2.41 39.16
CA GLY A 31 -5.94 -2.96 40.13
C GLY A 31 -5.46 -1.94 41.17
N ILE A 32 -5.24 -0.68 40.77
CA ILE A 32 -4.88 0.41 41.68
C ILE A 32 -6.06 0.75 42.58
N THR A 33 -7.25 0.95 42.02
CA THR A 33 -8.43 1.32 42.80
C THR A 33 -8.80 0.25 43.82
N ARG A 34 -8.74 -1.04 43.44
CA ARG A 34 -9.02 -2.13 44.37
C ARG A 34 -8.08 -2.11 45.58
N ARG A 35 -6.77 -2.00 45.35
CA ARG A 35 -5.77 -1.93 46.42
C ARG A 35 -5.98 -0.70 47.30
N PHE A 36 -6.18 0.47 46.68
CA PHE A 36 -6.39 1.72 47.39
C PHE A 36 -7.62 1.68 48.33
N ILE A 37 -8.75 1.15 47.83
CA ILE A 37 -9.99 1.07 48.62
C ILE A 37 -9.81 0.07 49.77
N GLN A 38 -9.22 -1.11 49.50
CA GLN A 38 -9.02 -2.13 50.52
C GLN A 38 -8.07 -1.65 51.63
N GLU A 39 -6.93 -1.06 51.28
CA GLU A 39 -5.98 -0.51 52.27
C GLU A 39 -6.62 0.60 53.12
N ARG A 40 -7.34 1.54 52.51
CA ARG A 40 -8.04 2.59 53.28
C ARG A 40 -9.07 2.00 54.23
N PHE A 41 -9.80 1.00 53.77
CA PHE A 41 -10.87 0.38 54.54
C PHE A 41 -10.31 -0.43 55.71
N GLU A 42 -9.30 -1.27 55.48
CA GLU A 42 -8.63 -2.04 56.53
C GLU A 42 -7.98 -1.13 57.58
N ASN A 43 -7.34 -0.04 57.15
CA ASN A 43 -6.78 0.94 58.08
C ASN A 43 -7.88 1.57 58.97
N ARG A 44 -9.02 1.97 58.38
CA ARG A 44 -10.15 2.52 59.17
C ARG A 44 -10.67 1.49 60.18
N MET A 45 -10.86 0.24 59.77
CA MET A 45 -11.32 -0.83 60.67
C MET A 45 -10.33 -1.07 61.81
N PHE A 46 -9.03 -1.11 61.50
CA PHE A 46 -7.98 -1.24 62.50
C PHE A 46 -8.02 -0.10 63.53
N PHE A 47 -8.21 1.16 63.10
CA PHE A 47 -8.37 2.29 64.03
C PHE A 47 -9.59 2.15 64.94
N LEU A 48 -10.73 1.66 64.42
CA LEU A 48 -11.93 1.44 65.22
C LEU A 48 -11.74 0.32 66.25
N VAL A 49 -11.13 -0.80 65.87
CA VAL A 49 -10.81 -1.90 66.82
C VAL A 49 -9.85 -1.41 67.89
N ARG A 50 -8.80 -0.67 67.50
CA ARG A 50 -7.82 -0.13 68.44
C ARG A 50 -8.42 0.92 69.38
N TYR A 51 -9.31 1.78 68.88
CA TYR A 51 -10.04 2.72 69.71
C TYR A 51 -10.93 1.99 70.72
N LEU A 52 -11.65 0.95 70.29
CA LEU A 52 -12.45 0.15 71.21
C LEU A 52 -11.58 -0.58 72.23
N ALA A 53 -10.43 -1.15 71.83
CA ALA A 53 -9.49 -1.80 72.73
C ALA A 53 -8.99 -0.86 73.84
N LEU A 54 -8.67 0.40 73.51
CA LEU A 54 -8.25 1.41 74.48
C LEU A 54 -9.37 1.79 75.48
N ASN A 55 -10.62 1.83 75.03
CA ASN A 55 -11.75 2.19 75.90
C ASN A 55 -12.32 0.99 76.67
N ALA A 56 -12.07 -0.23 76.21
CA ALA A 56 -12.54 -1.47 76.82
C ALA A 56 -11.68 -1.91 78.03
N GLU A 57 -10.49 -1.32 78.21
CA GLU A 57 -9.54 -1.69 79.27
C GLU A 57 -10.20 -1.79 80.66
N LEU A 58 -10.81 -0.69 81.13
CA LEU A 58 -11.46 -0.65 82.45
C LEU A 58 -12.65 -1.60 82.51
N GLY A 59 -13.40 -1.75 81.41
CA GLY A 59 -14.57 -2.62 81.36
C GLY A 59 -14.22 -4.09 81.46
N ILE A 60 -13.11 -4.50 80.84
CA ILE A 60 -12.60 -5.88 80.94
C ILE A 60 -12.03 -6.12 82.34
N LEU A 61 -11.24 -5.19 82.86
CA LEU A 61 -10.60 -5.30 84.17
C LEU A 61 -11.62 -5.44 85.30
N PHE A 62 -12.69 -4.65 85.28
CA PHE A 62 -13.77 -4.71 86.27
C PHE A 62 -14.91 -5.66 85.89
N SER A 63 -14.81 -6.35 84.75
CA SER A 63 -15.89 -7.20 84.21
C SER A 63 -17.23 -6.47 84.08
N ASP A 64 -17.21 -5.17 83.81
CA ASP A 64 -18.39 -4.32 83.65
C ASP A 64 -19.00 -4.54 82.25
N ARG A 65 -19.95 -5.48 82.18
CA ARG A 65 -20.63 -5.83 80.94
C ARG A 65 -21.49 -4.71 80.39
N ASP A 66 -22.07 -3.86 81.23
CA ASP A 66 -22.97 -2.80 80.79
C ASP A 66 -22.19 -1.68 80.10
N MET A 67 -21.02 -1.31 80.65
CA MET A 67 -20.12 -0.35 80.00
C MET A 67 -19.58 -0.88 78.67
N LEU A 68 -19.10 -2.14 78.65
CA LEU A 68 -18.58 -2.79 77.44
C LEU A 68 -19.67 -2.94 76.37
N LYS A 69 -20.90 -3.24 76.77
CA LYS A 69 -22.05 -3.32 75.86
C LYS A 69 -22.40 -1.97 75.28
N GLY A 70 -22.41 -0.90 76.07
CA GLY A 70 -22.62 0.46 75.56
C GLY A 70 -21.56 0.89 74.53
N GLN A 71 -20.29 0.52 74.74
CA GLN A 71 -19.22 0.76 73.77
C GLN A 71 -19.39 -0.06 72.49
N ALA A 72 -19.77 -1.34 72.61
CA ALA A 72 -20.04 -2.21 71.47
C ALA A 72 -21.27 -1.75 70.66
N ASP A 73 -22.34 -1.32 71.32
CA ASP A 73 -23.57 -0.81 70.70
C ASP A 73 -23.30 0.49 69.92
N ASN A 74 -22.51 1.42 70.48
CA ASN A 74 -22.11 2.65 69.79
C ASN A 74 -21.31 2.36 68.51
N LEU A 75 -20.46 1.33 68.53
CA LEU A 75 -19.66 0.97 67.37
C LEU A 75 -20.47 0.21 66.31
N LEU A 76 -21.54 -0.47 66.71
CA LEU A 76 -22.50 -1.10 65.79
C LEU A 76 -23.34 -0.08 65.00
N LEU A 77 -23.35 1.20 65.42
CA LEU A 77 -23.97 2.29 64.67
C LEU A 77 -23.13 2.73 63.46
N GLU A 78 -21.83 2.39 63.42
CA GLU A 78 -21.01 2.64 62.23
C GLU A 78 -21.52 1.80 61.05
N PRO A 79 -21.70 2.39 59.85
CA PRO A 79 -22.42 1.77 58.74
C PRO A 79 -21.77 0.47 58.24
N ASP A 80 -20.46 0.35 58.40
CA ASP A 80 -19.65 -0.76 57.90
C ASP A 80 -19.50 -1.89 58.95
N VAL A 81 -19.87 -1.65 60.21
CA VAL A 81 -19.71 -2.61 61.32
C VAL A 81 -20.96 -3.48 61.45
N VAL A 82 -20.79 -4.79 61.37
CA VAL A 82 -21.90 -5.77 61.48
C VAL A 82 -21.87 -6.54 62.79
N GLY A 83 -20.75 -6.54 63.51
CA GLY A 83 -20.67 -7.12 64.84
C GLY A 83 -19.40 -6.75 65.60
N VAL A 84 -19.50 -6.81 66.91
CA VAL A 84 -18.43 -6.50 67.86
C VAL A 84 -18.41 -7.59 68.92
N THR A 85 -17.23 -8.13 69.21
CA THR A 85 -17.03 -9.17 70.22
C THR A 85 -15.87 -8.76 71.13
N ILE A 86 -16.09 -8.81 72.43
CA ILE A 86 -15.09 -8.50 73.46
C ILE A 86 -14.90 -9.74 74.33
N LYS A 87 -13.66 -10.22 74.42
CA LYS A 87 -13.27 -11.40 75.18
C LYS A 87 -12.23 -11.04 76.25
N ASP A 88 -12.25 -11.76 77.36
CA ASP A 88 -11.21 -11.67 78.39
C ASP A 88 -9.90 -12.37 77.97
N ALA A 89 -8.87 -12.29 78.81
CA ALA A 89 -7.57 -12.94 78.60
C ALA A 89 -7.67 -14.47 78.44
N ASN A 90 -8.70 -15.10 79.02
CA ASN A 90 -8.97 -16.54 78.93
C ASN A 90 -9.79 -16.91 77.68
N GLY A 91 -10.17 -15.92 76.86
CA GLY A 91 -11.00 -16.10 75.67
C GLY A 91 -12.50 -16.22 75.97
N ARG A 92 -12.95 -15.98 77.21
CA ARG A 92 -14.36 -15.95 77.57
C ARG A 92 -15.01 -14.69 77.01
N GLU A 93 -16.14 -14.87 76.35
CA GLU A 93 -16.91 -13.76 75.80
C GLU A 93 -17.59 -12.96 76.92
N LEU A 94 -17.26 -11.66 76.98
CA LEU A 94 -17.86 -10.71 77.91
C LEU A 94 -19.06 -10.03 77.27
N VAL A 95 -18.91 -9.63 76.00
CA VAL A 95 -19.95 -8.98 75.19
C VAL A 95 -19.82 -9.47 73.75
N ALA A 96 -20.94 -9.86 73.15
CA ALA A 96 -21.07 -10.00 71.70
C ALA A 96 -22.36 -9.31 71.26
N VAL A 97 -22.21 -8.32 70.39
CA VAL A 97 -23.32 -7.64 69.75
C VAL A 97 -23.15 -7.79 68.25
N ALA A 98 -24.18 -8.24 67.56
CA ALA A 98 -24.18 -8.37 66.12
C ALA A 98 -25.52 -7.93 65.56
N ARG A 99 -25.47 -7.26 64.42
CA ARG A 99 -26.63 -6.96 63.61
C ARG A 99 -26.97 -8.19 62.78
N GLN A 100 -28.26 -8.42 62.51
CA GLN A 100 -28.66 -9.41 61.53
C GLN A 100 -28.17 -8.96 60.14
N PHE A 101 -27.17 -9.67 59.62
CA PHE A 101 -26.52 -9.37 58.34
C PHE A 101 -26.33 -10.68 57.56
N SER A 102 -26.60 -10.64 56.27
CA SER A 102 -26.46 -11.78 55.37
C SER A 102 -25.61 -11.35 54.18
N GLY A 103 -24.31 -11.62 54.24
CA GLY A 103 -23.32 -11.17 53.26
C GLY A 103 -21.89 -11.56 53.65
N SER A 104 -20.92 -11.15 52.85
CA SER A 104 -19.50 -11.41 53.09
C SER A 104 -18.96 -10.51 54.20
N VAL A 105 -18.47 -11.13 55.27
CA VAL A 105 -17.95 -10.45 56.45
C VAL A 105 -16.48 -10.74 56.60
N SER A 106 -15.68 -9.70 56.89
CA SER A 106 -14.28 -9.85 57.30
C SER A 106 -14.12 -9.36 58.75
N LYS A 107 -13.06 -9.81 59.42
CA LYS A 107 -12.83 -9.55 60.85
C LYS A 107 -11.44 -8.98 61.07
N VAL A 108 -11.35 -7.98 61.95
CA VAL A 108 -10.08 -7.45 62.47
C VAL A 108 -10.12 -7.56 64.00
N GLU A 109 -9.00 -7.95 64.57
CA GLU A 109 -8.84 -8.20 66.01
C GLU A 109 -7.67 -7.38 66.56
N GLU A 110 -7.83 -6.85 67.77
CA GLU A 110 -6.78 -6.14 68.51
C GLU A 110 -6.77 -6.60 69.98
N ASN A 111 -5.57 -6.66 70.56
CA ASN A 111 -5.40 -6.99 71.97
C ASN A 111 -5.60 -5.76 72.86
N VAL A 112 -6.21 -5.96 74.02
CA VAL A 112 -6.35 -4.96 75.08
C VAL A 112 -5.21 -5.14 76.07
N TYR A 113 -4.51 -4.06 76.39
CA TYR A 113 -3.37 -4.06 77.30
C TYR A 113 -3.66 -3.17 78.52
N LEU A 114 -3.08 -3.51 79.66
CA LEU A 114 -3.15 -2.68 80.87
C LEU A 114 -2.29 -1.41 80.75
N LYS A 115 -2.86 -0.23 81.01
CA LYS A 115 -2.25 1.10 80.80
C LYS A 115 -1.05 1.39 81.70
N SER A 116 -0.99 0.82 82.90
CA SER A 116 0.17 1.02 83.81
C SER A 116 1.48 0.50 83.21
N SER A 117 1.42 -0.50 82.32
CA SER A 117 2.60 -1.03 81.63
C SER A 117 3.15 -0.09 80.54
N ALA A 118 2.40 0.91 80.07
CA ALA A 118 2.80 1.74 78.93
C ALA A 118 3.50 3.04 79.34
N GLU A 119 2.99 3.74 80.37
CA GLU A 119 3.54 5.03 80.82
C GLU A 119 4.71 4.87 81.81
N GLU A 120 4.72 3.84 82.66
CA GLU A 120 5.88 3.55 83.53
C GLU A 120 7.11 3.04 82.76
N SER A 121 6.90 2.49 81.56
CA SER A 121 7.96 1.89 80.73
C SER A 121 8.87 2.90 80.02
N GLU A 122 8.42 4.13 79.77
CA GLU A 122 9.31 5.18 79.24
C GLU A 122 10.23 5.76 80.33
N ALA A 123 9.79 5.74 81.59
CA ALA A 123 10.56 6.25 82.73
C ALA A 123 11.67 5.28 83.22
N PHE A 124 11.62 3.99 82.84
CA PHE A 124 12.52 2.95 83.38
C PHE A 124 13.55 2.38 82.37
N ARG A 125 13.88 3.11 81.29
CA ARG A 125 14.89 2.70 80.29
C ARG A 125 16.35 2.97 80.71
N LEU A 126 16.75 2.63 81.95
CA LEU A 126 18.12 2.84 82.42
C LEU A 126 19.01 1.59 82.45
N ASP A 127 18.46 0.38 82.39
CA ASP A 127 19.27 -0.84 82.30
C ASP A 127 18.70 -1.79 81.24
N GLY A 128 19.50 -2.12 80.23
CA GLY A 128 19.13 -2.89 79.04
C GLY A 128 18.77 -4.36 79.28
N LYS A 129 17.77 -4.63 80.12
CA LYS A 129 17.10 -5.93 80.26
C LYS A 129 15.66 -5.80 79.80
N ALA A 130 15.16 -6.88 79.19
CA ALA A 130 13.90 -6.99 78.46
C ALA A 130 12.77 -6.15 79.07
N GLY A 131 12.17 -5.27 78.25
CA GLY A 131 11.02 -4.47 78.64
C GLY A 131 9.83 -5.34 79.09
N PRO A 132 8.96 -4.84 79.98
CA PRO A 132 7.88 -5.64 80.56
C PRO A 132 6.95 -6.18 79.47
N GLN A 133 6.58 -7.45 79.65
CA GLN A 133 5.64 -8.17 78.81
C GLN A 133 4.27 -7.51 78.99
N LYS A 134 3.77 -6.83 77.96
CA LYS A 134 2.44 -6.18 78.01
C LYS A 134 1.40 -7.23 78.38
N GLU A 135 0.81 -7.11 79.57
CA GLU A 135 -0.22 -8.04 80.03
C GLU A 135 -1.48 -7.83 79.20
N ILE A 136 -1.91 -8.88 78.50
CA ILE A 136 -3.10 -8.86 77.65
C ILE A 136 -4.30 -9.08 78.57
N LEU A 137 -5.14 -8.06 78.74
CA LEU A 137 -6.37 -8.14 79.53
C LEU A 137 -7.49 -8.84 78.77
N GLY A 138 -7.46 -8.77 77.44
CA GLY A 138 -8.49 -9.35 76.59
C GLY A 138 -8.29 -9.04 75.11
N ARG A 139 -9.26 -9.40 74.29
CA ARG A 139 -9.24 -9.20 72.84
C ARG A 139 -10.56 -8.65 72.34
N VAL A 140 -10.48 -7.69 71.43
CA VAL A 140 -11.63 -7.07 70.78
C VAL A 140 -11.60 -7.46 69.31
N THR A 141 -12.73 -7.93 68.80
CA THR A 141 -12.92 -8.27 67.39
C THR A 141 -14.06 -7.46 66.81
N ILE A 142 -13.83 -6.81 65.66
CA ILE A 142 -14.88 -6.18 64.87
C ILE A 142 -15.08 -7.00 63.60
N ALA A 143 -16.32 -7.26 63.28
CA ALA A 143 -16.78 -7.85 62.03
C ALA A 143 -17.41 -6.75 61.17
N TYR A 144 -17.01 -6.66 59.90
CA TYR A 144 -17.46 -5.60 58.97
C TYR A 144 -17.93 -6.14 57.62
N ASP A 145 -18.83 -5.39 56.98
CA ASP A 145 -19.38 -5.69 55.65
C ASP A 145 -18.36 -5.37 54.55
N THR A 146 -18.10 -6.34 53.67
CA THR A 146 -17.26 -6.17 52.47
C THR A 146 -18.06 -6.11 51.17
N GLY A 147 -19.36 -6.40 51.21
CA GLY A 147 -20.24 -6.43 50.04
C GLY A 147 -20.44 -5.06 49.39
N ALA A 148 -20.50 -3.99 50.18
CA ALA A 148 -20.56 -2.62 49.65
C ALA A 148 -19.32 -2.27 48.79
N ILE A 149 -18.15 -2.75 49.20
CA ILE A 149 -16.89 -2.58 48.45
C ILE A 149 -16.95 -3.37 47.15
N GLU A 150 -17.37 -4.64 47.20
CA GLU A 150 -17.47 -5.49 46.01
C GLU A 150 -18.47 -4.94 44.98
N PHE A 151 -19.61 -4.43 45.44
CA PHE A 151 -20.60 -3.78 44.58
C PHE A 151 -20.01 -2.54 43.91
N PHE A 152 -19.35 -1.66 44.67
CA PHE A 152 -18.72 -0.46 44.14
C PHE A 152 -17.62 -0.79 43.12
N LEU A 153 -16.76 -1.78 43.41
CA LEU A 153 -15.72 -2.25 42.49
C LEU A 153 -16.32 -2.82 41.20
N THR A 154 -17.42 -3.55 41.29
CA THR A 154 -18.11 -4.13 40.13
C THR A 154 -18.75 -3.06 39.25
N GLU A 155 -19.41 -2.06 39.85
CA GLU A 155 -19.96 -0.90 39.16
C GLU A 155 -18.86 -0.11 38.43
N MET A 156 -17.75 0.17 39.13
CA MET A 156 -16.61 0.85 38.52
C MET A 156 -16.02 0.06 37.35
N ARG A 157 -15.81 -1.25 37.53
CA ARG A 157 -15.32 -2.14 36.45
C ARG A 157 -16.21 -2.04 35.22
N ASN A 158 -17.53 -2.13 35.39
CA ASN A 158 -18.47 -2.06 34.27
C ASN A 158 -18.40 -0.70 33.56
N ARG A 159 -18.29 0.42 34.31
CA ARG A 159 -18.11 1.76 33.71
C ARG A 159 -16.81 1.86 32.91
N PHE A 160 -15.70 1.37 33.44
CA PHE A 160 -14.41 1.37 32.72
C PHE A 160 -14.44 0.49 31.46
N VAL A 161 -15.10 -0.67 31.52
CA VAL A 161 -15.28 -1.55 30.35
C VAL A 161 -16.11 -0.83 29.29
N MET A 162 -17.22 -0.19 29.66
CA MET A 162 -18.05 0.58 28.73
C MET A 162 -17.28 1.74 28.08
N MET A 163 -16.50 2.50 28.86
CA MET A 163 -15.63 3.55 28.31
C MET A 163 -14.58 2.98 27.35
N SER A 164 -13.95 1.86 27.71
CA SER A 164 -12.95 1.19 26.85
C SER A 164 -13.56 0.72 25.53
N LEU A 165 -14.76 0.15 25.58
CA LEU A 165 -15.51 -0.28 24.39
C LEU A 165 -15.91 0.91 23.51
N ALA A 166 -16.33 2.02 24.11
CA ALA A 166 -16.65 3.25 23.38
C ALA A 166 -15.42 3.81 22.66
N VAL A 167 -14.26 3.86 23.31
CA VAL A 167 -13.00 4.31 22.68
C VAL A 167 -12.56 3.37 21.56
N ALA A 168 -12.67 2.05 21.76
CA ALA A 168 -12.35 1.07 20.73
C ALA A 168 -13.29 1.20 19.52
N GLY A 169 -14.60 1.37 19.75
CA GLY A 169 -15.59 1.59 18.70
C GLY A 169 -15.32 2.87 17.92
N LEU A 170 -14.97 3.97 18.62
CA LEU A 170 -14.58 5.23 17.99
C LEU A 170 -13.35 5.05 17.09
N ALA A 171 -12.32 4.33 17.56
CA ALA A 171 -11.12 4.06 16.77
C ALA A 171 -11.43 3.29 15.47
N VAL A 172 -12.32 2.29 15.53
CA VAL A 172 -12.79 1.54 14.35
C VAL A 172 -13.59 2.43 13.40
N ALA A 173 -14.46 3.30 13.92
CA ALA A 173 -15.23 4.23 13.11
C ALA A 173 -14.32 5.23 12.37
N VAL A 174 -13.33 5.81 13.08
CA VAL A 174 -12.31 6.69 12.50
C VAL A 174 -11.51 5.96 11.42
N PHE A 175 -11.10 4.71 11.68
CA PHE A 175 -10.41 3.88 10.69
C PHE A 175 -11.24 3.69 9.41
N PHE A 176 -12.50 3.30 9.56
CA PHE A 176 -13.39 3.10 8.42
C PHE A 176 -13.56 4.39 7.62
N PHE A 177 -13.73 5.52 8.31
CA PHE A 177 -13.87 6.83 7.68
C PHE A 177 -12.61 7.20 6.89
N ILE A 178 -11.42 7.18 7.51
CA ILE A 178 -10.13 7.50 6.86
C ILE A 178 -9.86 6.55 5.68
N SER A 179 -10.11 5.26 5.87
CA SER A 179 -9.89 4.26 4.81
C SER A 179 -10.74 4.57 3.58
N ARG A 180 -11.99 4.97 3.77
CA ARG A 180 -12.91 5.27 2.67
C ARG A 180 -12.70 6.66 2.08
N SER A 181 -12.36 7.65 2.90
CA SER A 181 -12.30 9.06 2.48
C SER A 181 -10.94 9.47 1.91
N ILE A 182 -9.85 8.79 2.30
CA ILE A 182 -8.48 9.14 1.89
C ILE A 182 -7.78 7.95 1.22
N VAL A 183 -7.69 6.81 1.92
CA VAL A 183 -6.83 5.69 1.47
C VAL A 183 -7.33 5.07 0.17
N ALA A 184 -8.63 4.83 0.05
CA ALA A 184 -9.21 4.21 -1.15
C ALA A 184 -9.07 5.09 -2.41
N PRO A 185 -9.42 6.40 -2.40
CA PRO A 185 -9.16 7.29 -3.53
C PRO A 185 -7.69 7.37 -3.95
N VAL A 186 -6.76 7.50 -3.00
CA VAL A 186 -5.32 7.57 -3.29
C VAL A 186 -4.83 6.27 -3.92
N ARG A 187 -5.24 5.11 -3.39
CA ARG A 187 -4.88 3.81 -3.97
C ARG A 187 -5.43 3.65 -5.39
N SER A 188 -6.66 4.11 -5.63
CA SER A 188 -7.26 4.09 -6.97
C SER A 188 -6.45 4.91 -7.97
N LEU A 189 -5.84 6.03 -7.58
CA LEU A 189 -4.97 6.84 -8.45
C LEU A 189 -3.65 6.14 -8.77
N VAL A 190 -3.07 5.42 -7.80
CA VAL A 190 -1.85 4.62 -8.03
C VAL A 190 -2.14 3.49 -9.02
N ASP A 191 -3.25 2.79 -8.84
CA ASP A 191 -3.69 1.73 -9.73
C ASP A 191 -3.95 2.29 -11.14
N LEU A 192 -4.61 3.46 -11.24
CA LEU A 192 -4.88 4.14 -12.50
C LEU A 192 -3.60 4.58 -13.22
N THR A 193 -2.61 5.10 -12.49
CA THR A 193 -1.29 5.46 -13.04
C THR A 193 -0.62 4.24 -13.67
N THR A 194 -0.76 3.08 -13.04
CA THR A 194 -0.22 1.82 -13.55
C THR A 194 -0.95 1.40 -14.84
N GLU A 195 -2.27 1.55 -14.93
CA GLU A 195 -3.02 1.28 -16.17
C GLU A 195 -2.63 2.22 -17.31
N VAL A 196 -2.48 3.52 -17.02
CA VAL A 196 -2.05 4.53 -17.99
C VAL A 196 -0.64 4.21 -18.50
N SER A 197 0.28 3.78 -17.63
CA SER A 197 1.64 3.36 -18.02
C SER A 197 1.65 2.14 -18.95
N ARG A 198 0.61 1.30 -18.90
CA ARG A 198 0.42 0.14 -19.80
C ARG A 198 -0.29 0.51 -21.10
N GLY A 199 -0.58 1.79 -21.34
CA GLY A 199 -1.18 2.29 -22.58
C GLY A 199 -2.69 2.54 -22.53
N ASN A 200 -3.37 2.27 -21.40
CA ASN A 200 -4.80 2.57 -21.28
C ASN A 200 -5.03 4.07 -20.96
N MET A 201 -5.01 4.91 -21.99
CA MET A 201 -5.20 6.35 -21.87
C MET A 201 -6.65 6.80 -21.69
N LEU A 202 -7.63 5.89 -21.78
CA LEU A 202 -9.06 6.21 -21.58
C LEU A 202 -9.48 6.18 -20.11
N ALA A 203 -8.63 5.61 -19.26
CA ALA A 203 -8.90 5.52 -17.84
C ALA A 203 -8.94 6.93 -17.21
N ARG A 204 -9.87 7.15 -16.28
CA ARG A 204 -10.07 8.45 -15.60
C ARG A 204 -10.25 8.25 -14.11
N ALA A 205 -9.71 9.18 -13.33
CA ALA A 205 -9.82 9.18 -11.89
C ALA A 205 -11.24 9.55 -11.46
N ARG A 206 -11.80 8.80 -10.50
CA ARG A 206 -13.10 9.11 -9.90
C ARG A 206 -12.95 10.21 -8.85
N PRO A 207 -13.93 11.14 -8.73
CA PRO A 207 -13.91 12.16 -7.68
C PRO A 207 -13.91 11.52 -6.29
N GLY A 208 -12.99 11.94 -5.42
CA GLY A 208 -12.99 11.56 -4.01
C GLY A 208 -14.09 12.26 -3.21
N SER A 209 -14.35 11.76 -1.98
CA SER A 209 -15.38 12.32 -1.09
C SER A 209 -14.95 13.64 -0.47
N LEU A 210 -13.67 13.79 -0.14
CA LEU A 210 -13.11 14.99 0.48
C LEU A 210 -12.73 16.03 -0.59
N PRO A 211 -12.78 17.33 -0.28
CA PRO A 211 -12.40 18.41 -1.20
C PRO A 211 -11.01 18.20 -1.82
N GLU A 212 -10.01 17.84 -1.02
CA GLU A 212 -8.61 17.65 -1.44
C GLU A 212 -8.47 16.45 -2.36
N THR A 213 -9.12 15.32 -2.01
CA THR A 213 -9.12 14.11 -2.87
C THR A 213 -9.85 14.33 -4.19
N ARG A 214 -10.87 15.19 -4.19
CA ARG A 214 -11.60 15.60 -5.40
C ARG A 214 -10.72 16.48 -6.27
N GLN A 215 -10.06 17.47 -5.69
CA GLN A 215 -9.13 18.36 -6.39
C GLN A 215 -7.97 17.55 -7.00
N LEU A 216 -7.44 16.57 -6.26
CA LEU A 216 -6.39 15.67 -6.76
C LEU A 216 -6.88 14.86 -7.97
N ALA A 217 -8.09 14.30 -7.92
CA ALA A 217 -8.66 13.56 -9.05
C ALA A 217 -8.86 14.46 -10.28
N VAL A 218 -9.30 15.71 -10.09
CA VAL A 218 -9.43 16.70 -11.17
C VAL A 218 -8.06 17.03 -11.77
N ALA A 219 -7.07 17.35 -10.94
CA ALA A 219 -5.71 17.66 -11.38
C ALA A 219 -5.08 16.49 -12.15
N PHE A 220 -5.27 15.26 -11.67
CA PHE A 220 -4.80 14.05 -12.36
C PHE A 220 -5.45 13.89 -13.74
N ASN A 221 -6.77 14.09 -13.84
CA ASN A 221 -7.46 14.01 -15.12
C ASN A 221 -7.03 15.12 -16.09
N SER A 222 -6.75 16.34 -15.61
CA SER A 222 -6.18 17.40 -16.44
C SER A 222 -4.80 17.03 -16.99
N MET A 223 -3.93 16.43 -16.16
CA MET A 223 -2.64 15.92 -16.61
C MET A 223 -2.81 14.84 -17.70
N LEU A 224 -3.75 13.92 -17.55
CA LEU A 224 -4.03 12.90 -18.57
C LEU A 224 -4.49 13.53 -19.89
N MET A 225 -5.33 14.57 -19.85
CA MET A 225 -5.75 15.28 -21.05
C MET A 225 -4.57 15.98 -21.75
N SER A 226 -3.71 16.67 -21.01
CA SER A 226 -2.51 17.32 -21.59
C SER A 226 -1.55 16.30 -22.21
N LEU A 227 -1.40 15.12 -21.58
CA LEU A 227 -0.56 14.04 -22.11
C LEU A 227 -1.14 13.46 -23.40
N GLU A 228 -2.45 13.27 -23.46
CA GLU A 228 -3.16 12.81 -24.67
C GLU A 228 -3.02 13.81 -25.82
N GLU A 229 -3.15 15.11 -25.52
CA GLU A 229 -2.97 16.20 -26.49
C GLU A 229 -1.54 16.26 -27.02
N HIS A 230 -0.53 16.22 -26.16
CA HIS A 230 0.87 16.21 -26.57
C HIS A 230 1.23 14.98 -27.41
N ARG A 231 0.68 13.81 -27.08
CA ARG A 231 0.89 12.60 -27.88
C ARG A 231 0.31 12.75 -29.29
N ARG A 232 -0.91 13.28 -29.41
CA ARG A 232 -1.55 13.55 -30.70
C ARG A 232 -0.77 14.57 -31.53
N ALA A 233 -0.27 15.62 -30.90
CA ALA A 233 0.56 16.62 -31.55
C ALA A 233 1.87 16.00 -32.09
N LEU A 234 2.53 15.16 -31.29
CA LEU A 234 3.74 14.45 -31.70
C LEU A 234 3.49 13.47 -32.86
N GLU A 235 2.38 12.74 -32.81
CA GLU A 235 1.97 11.82 -33.88
C GLU A 235 1.73 12.57 -35.20
N LYS A 236 1.05 13.72 -35.14
CA LYS A 236 0.84 14.59 -36.30
C LYS A 236 2.15 15.14 -36.86
N ALA A 237 3.05 15.63 -36.00
CA ALA A 237 4.35 16.15 -36.42
C ALA A 237 5.22 15.06 -37.08
N ASN A 238 5.22 13.84 -36.54
CA ASN A 238 5.93 12.72 -37.15
C ASN A 238 5.39 12.36 -38.54
N LEU A 239 4.06 12.36 -38.73
CA LEU A 239 3.47 12.14 -40.05
C LEU A 239 3.88 13.21 -41.07
N GLU A 240 3.98 14.47 -40.62
CA GLU A 240 4.42 15.58 -41.46
C GLU A 240 5.91 15.49 -41.81
N ILE A 241 6.77 15.08 -40.86
CA ILE A 241 8.19 14.79 -41.10
C ILE A 241 8.35 13.67 -42.13
N VAL A 242 7.62 12.56 -41.98
CA VAL A 242 7.67 11.45 -42.94
C VAL A 242 7.26 11.93 -44.33
N ARG A 243 6.19 12.74 -44.43
CA ARG A 243 5.70 13.28 -45.71
C ARG A 243 6.69 14.24 -46.37
N THR A 244 7.35 15.09 -45.59
CA THR A 244 8.33 16.04 -46.13
C THR A 244 9.62 15.35 -46.53
N SER A 245 10.06 14.34 -45.78
CA SER A 245 11.21 13.48 -46.12
C SER A 245 11.00 12.78 -47.46
N THR A 246 9.83 12.15 -47.66
CA THR A 246 9.54 11.44 -48.92
C THR A 246 9.49 12.40 -50.11
N LEU A 247 8.87 13.57 -49.97
CA LEU A 247 8.85 14.59 -51.02
C LEU A 247 10.25 15.12 -51.35
N ALA A 248 11.11 15.32 -50.34
CA ALA A 248 12.48 15.78 -50.54
C ALA A 248 13.33 14.74 -51.29
N GLU A 249 13.18 13.46 -50.97
CA GLU A 249 13.83 12.36 -51.70
C GLU A 249 13.38 12.29 -53.15
N VAL A 250 12.06 12.36 -53.40
CA VAL A 250 11.50 12.42 -54.77
C VAL A 250 12.03 13.64 -55.52
N GLY A 251 12.14 14.80 -54.87
CA GLY A 251 12.71 16.01 -55.47
C GLY A 251 14.18 15.85 -55.87
N LYS A 252 15.01 15.26 -54.99
CA LYS A 252 16.42 14.95 -55.30
C LYS A 252 16.55 13.98 -56.48
N PHE A 253 15.75 12.92 -56.48
CA PHE A 253 15.76 11.93 -57.56
C PHE A 253 15.28 12.52 -58.89
N SER A 254 14.25 13.36 -58.86
CA SER A 254 13.75 14.06 -60.06
C SER A 254 14.81 14.98 -60.69
N MET A 255 15.60 15.68 -59.87
CA MET A 255 16.72 16.50 -60.38
C MET A 255 17.83 15.64 -61.01
N MET A 256 18.14 14.49 -60.40
CA MET A 256 19.10 13.53 -60.96
C MET A 256 18.62 13.04 -62.34
N VAL A 257 17.37 12.58 -62.44
CA VAL A 257 16.76 12.13 -63.70
C VAL A 257 16.76 13.25 -64.75
N ALA A 258 16.42 14.49 -64.38
CA ALA A 258 16.45 15.62 -65.32
C ALA A 258 17.85 15.87 -65.90
N HIS A 259 18.90 15.76 -65.07
CA HIS A 259 20.29 15.85 -65.52
C HIS A 259 20.68 14.69 -66.42
N GLU A 260 20.32 13.47 -66.04
CA GLU A 260 20.64 12.26 -66.79
C GLU A 260 19.86 12.13 -68.09
N VAL A 261 18.68 12.76 -68.24
CA VAL A 261 17.93 12.86 -69.50
C VAL A 261 18.48 13.95 -70.42
N LYS A 262 18.93 15.08 -69.86
CA LYS A 262 19.47 16.20 -70.63
C LYS A 262 20.72 15.82 -71.42
N ASN A 263 21.58 14.97 -70.86
CA ASN A 263 22.79 14.47 -71.50
C ASN A 263 22.51 13.68 -72.80
N PRO A 264 21.69 12.61 -72.79
CA PRO A 264 21.18 11.89 -73.95
C PRO A 264 20.64 12.80 -75.04
N LEU A 265 19.77 13.72 -74.64
CA LEU A 265 19.08 14.61 -75.55
C LEU A 265 20.05 15.58 -76.24
N GLY A 266 21.10 16.00 -75.52
CA GLY A 266 22.20 16.79 -76.07
C GLY A 266 23.00 16.03 -77.12
N ILE A 267 23.30 14.75 -76.86
CA ILE A 267 24.01 13.87 -77.81
C ILE A 267 23.14 13.63 -79.05
N ILE A 268 21.87 13.26 -78.88
CA ILE A 268 20.92 13.07 -80.00
C ILE A 268 20.84 14.33 -80.86
N LYS A 269 20.70 15.49 -80.22
CA LYS A 269 20.65 16.78 -80.94
C LYS A 269 21.94 17.04 -81.72
N SER A 270 23.11 16.85 -81.10
CA SER A 270 24.41 17.02 -81.76
C SER A 270 24.56 16.07 -82.94
N SER A 271 24.19 14.80 -82.77
CA SER A 271 24.20 13.78 -83.83
C SER A 271 23.30 14.17 -85.01
N VAL A 272 22.07 14.64 -84.74
CA VAL A 272 21.17 15.15 -85.78
C VAL A 272 21.72 16.39 -86.48
N ASP A 273 22.35 17.31 -85.73
CA ASP A 273 22.96 18.51 -86.31
C ASP A 273 24.16 18.17 -87.21
N ILE A 274 24.93 17.12 -86.88
CA ILE A 274 26.02 16.60 -87.73
C ILE A 274 25.45 16.00 -89.03
N LEU A 275 24.41 15.16 -88.95
CA LEU A 275 23.75 14.58 -90.12
C LEU A 275 23.22 15.65 -91.09
N LYS A 276 22.74 16.79 -90.58
CA LYS A 276 22.25 17.91 -91.41
C LYS A 276 23.33 18.63 -92.20
N HIS A 277 24.61 18.55 -91.81
CA HIS A 277 25.70 19.27 -92.45
C HIS A 277 26.44 18.46 -93.53
N GLY A 278 26.00 17.23 -93.82
CA GLY A 278 26.41 16.43 -94.98
C GLY A 278 27.80 15.81 -94.84
N ILE A 279 27.85 14.53 -94.46
CA ILE A 279 29.06 13.69 -94.44
C ILE A 279 28.75 12.39 -95.21
N SER A 280 29.76 11.58 -95.52
CA SER A 280 29.64 10.35 -96.32
C SER A 280 28.64 9.30 -95.79
N ASP A 281 28.18 8.40 -96.66
CA ASP A 281 27.17 7.35 -96.39
C ASP A 281 27.51 6.39 -95.22
N GLU A 282 28.80 6.15 -94.92
CA GLU A 282 29.26 5.30 -93.81
C GLU A 282 29.18 6.00 -92.44
N SER A 283 29.51 7.29 -92.40
CA SER A 283 29.41 8.11 -91.20
C SER A 283 27.96 8.33 -90.76
N ASP A 284 27.02 8.41 -91.71
CA ASP A 284 25.60 8.61 -91.43
C ASP A 284 24.97 7.42 -90.70
N LYS A 285 25.29 6.19 -91.11
CA LYS A 285 24.82 4.97 -90.41
C LYS A 285 25.32 4.89 -88.96
N THR A 286 26.58 5.27 -88.74
CA THR A 286 27.18 5.27 -87.39
C THR A 286 26.53 6.32 -86.49
N ILE A 287 26.21 7.49 -87.03
CA ILE A 287 25.55 8.56 -86.26
C ILE A 287 24.09 8.20 -85.94
N VAL A 288 23.37 7.58 -86.89
CA VAL A 288 22.01 7.06 -86.64
C VAL A 288 22.02 5.99 -85.55
N SER A 289 23.01 5.08 -85.54
CA SER A 289 23.20 4.10 -84.45
C SER A 289 23.36 4.77 -83.09
N TYR A 290 24.15 5.85 -82.97
CA TYR A 290 24.30 6.58 -81.71
C TYR A 290 22.99 7.20 -81.22
N ILE A 291 22.16 7.71 -82.13
CA ILE A 291 20.83 8.24 -81.79
C ILE A 291 19.93 7.13 -81.26
N GLU A 292 19.92 5.96 -81.92
CA GLU A 292 19.10 4.82 -81.49
C GLU A 292 19.51 4.29 -80.11
N ASP A 293 20.81 4.18 -79.84
CA ASP A 293 21.31 3.73 -78.54
C ASP A 293 20.99 4.73 -77.43
N GLU A 294 21.06 6.02 -77.72
CA GLU A 294 20.75 7.04 -76.74
C GLU A 294 19.23 7.15 -76.47
N ILE A 295 18.37 6.86 -77.46
CA ILE A 295 16.92 6.68 -77.26
C ILE A 295 16.63 5.46 -76.39
N LYS A 296 17.28 4.32 -76.61
CA LYS A 296 17.14 3.12 -75.76
C LYS A 296 17.54 3.44 -74.31
N ARG A 297 18.62 4.19 -74.12
CA ARG A 297 19.09 4.62 -72.80
C ARG A 297 18.10 5.56 -72.10
N LEU A 298 17.51 6.49 -72.84
CA LEU A 298 16.48 7.41 -72.34
C LEU A 298 15.21 6.66 -71.91
N ASN A 299 14.79 5.65 -72.68
CA ASN A 299 13.66 4.79 -72.32
C ASN A 299 13.92 3.99 -71.04
N ARG A 300 15.11 3.38 -70.88
CA ARG A 300 15.49 2.69 -69.63
C ARG A 300 15.43 3.63 -68.41
N LEU A 301 15.97 4.85 -68.54
CA LEU A 301 15.91 5.86 -67.47
C LEU A 301 14.46 6.24 -67.08
N ILE A 302 13.57 6.37 -68.07
CA ILE A 302 12.15 6.66 -67.81
C ILE A 302 11.46 5.48 -67.12
N GLU A 303 11.76 4.24 -67.54
CA GLU A 303 11.22 3.02 -66.93
C GLU A 303 11.65 2.89 -65.45
N ASP A 304 12.93 3.11 -65.17
CA ASP A 304 13.49 3.11 -63.81
C ASP A 304 12.81 4.19 -62.93
N PHE A 305 12.58 5.39 -63.48
CA PHE A 305 11.87 6.46 -62.79
C PHE A 305 10.42 6.09 -62.47
N LEU A 306 9.69 5.51 -63.42
CA LEU A 306 8.31 5.07 -63.20
C LEU A 306 8.22 3.95 -62.15
N CYS A 307 9.22 3.06 -62.10
CA CYS A 307 9.33 2.02 -61.08
C CYS A 307 9.53 2.60 -59.67
N PHE A 308 10.34 3.66 -59.53
CA PHE A 308 10.55 4.37 -58.27
C PHE A 308 9.33 5.22 -57.84
N ALA A 309 8.76 6.00 -58.76
CA ALA A 309 7.67 6.95 -58.46
C ALA A 309 6.34 6.24 -58.11
N LYS A 310 6.16 5.00 -58.58
CA LYS A 310 5.01 4.18 -58.27
C LYS A 310 5.46 2.76 -57.94
N PRO A 311 5.93 2.52 -56.70
CA PRO A 311 6.31 1.19 -56.25
C PRO A 311 5.13 0.26 -56.48
N THR A 312 5.25 -0.66 -57.43
CA THR A 312 4.19 -1.64 -57.69
C THR A 312 4.19 -2.57 -56.49
N HIS A 313 3.06 -2.70 -55.78
CA HIS A 313 2.99 -3.64 -54.67
C HIS A 313 3.28 -5.05 -55.21
N PRO A 314 4.32 -5.74 -54.70
CA PRO A 314 4.70 -7.05 -55.22
C PRO A 314 3.55 -8.03 -55.00
N LYS A 315 3.06 -8.63 -56.08
CA LYS A 315 2.06 -9.69 -56.07
C LYS A 315 2.76 -11.00 -55.76
N ARG A 316 3.02 -11.21 -54.48
CA ARG A 316 3.70 -12.42 -54.01
C ARG A 316 2.83 -13.65 -54.27
N SER A 317 3.38 -14.61 -54.99
CA SER A 317 2.81 -15.94 -55.18
C SER A 317 3.87 -17.00 -54.87
N ILE A 318 3.44 -18.22 -54.61
CA ILE A 318 4.35 -19.35 -54.46
C ILE A 318 4.81 -19.73 -55.87
N ILE A 319 6.10 -19.55 -56.15
CA ILE A 319 6.69 -19.83 -57.46
C ILE A 319 7.80 -20.87 -57.33
N ASN A 320 8.03 -21.65 -58.38
CA ASN A 320 9.18 -22.55 -58.49
C ASN A 320 10.37 -21.78 -59.08
N LEU A 321 11.42 -21.58 -58.28
CA LEU A 321 12.62 -20.85 -58.66
C LEU A 321 13.41 -21.56 -59.76
N ASN A 322 13.35 -22.90 -59.84
CA ASN A 322 14.07 -23.66 -60.85
C ASN A 322 13.49 -23.37 -62.24
N SER A 323 12.15 -23.39 -62.36
CA SER A 323 11.46 -23.07 -63.62
C SER A 323 11.70 -21.62 -64.06
N LEU A 324 11.76 -20.69 -63.12
CA LEU A 324 12.09 -19.29 -63.41
C LEU A 324 13.55 -19.15 -63.90
N ALA A 325 14.49 -19.82 -63.23
CA ALA A 325 15.90 -19.80 -63.61
C ALA A 325 16.13 -20.43 -64.99
N GLU A 326 15.40 -21.50 -65.34
CA GLU A 326 15.41 -22.10 -66.68
C GLU A 326 14.91 -21.09 -67.73
N GLU A 327 13.80 -20.39 -67.47
CA GLU A 327 13.26 -19.40 -68.41
C GLU A 327 14.24 -18.24 -68.67
N VAL A 328 14.83 -17.69 -67.61
CA VAL A 328 15.83 -16.61 -67.72
C VAL A 328 17.08 -17.10 -68.45
N ALA A 329 17.55 -18.32 -68.14
CA ALA A 329 18.71 -18.93 -68.79
C ALA A 329 18.49 -19.11 -70.31
N VAL A 330 17.29 -19.55 -70.72
CA VAL A 330 16.94 -19.65 -72.14
C VAL A 330 16.96 -18.28 -72.80
N ARG A 331 16.38 -17.26 -72.17
CA ARG A 331 16.35 -15.89 -72.71
C ARG A 331 17.76 -15.33 -72.95
N TYR A 332 18.65 -15.45 -71.98
CA TYR A 332 20.05 -15.03 -72.13
C TYR A 332 20.82 -15.82 -73.18
N SER A 333 20.58 -17.13 -73.29
CA SER A 333 21.24 -17.95 -74.32
C SER A 333 20.89 -17.51 -75.75
N LEU A 334 19.72 -16.89 -75.94
CA LEU A 334 19.28 -16.34 -77.22
C LEU A 334 19.89 -14.97 -77.52
N GLU A 335 20.14 -14.13 -76.49
CA GLU A 335 20.72 -12.79 -76.64
C GLU A 335 22.25 -12.80 -76.76
N GLU A 336 22.96 -13.64 -75.97
CA GLU A 336 24.43 -13.72 -75.98
C GLU A 336 25.01 -14.59 -77.10
N GLY A 337 24.17 -15.27 -77.89
CA GLY A 337 24.60 -16.01 -79.09
C GLY A 337 25.38 -15.15 -80.10
N ALA A 338 25.33 -13.82 -79.96
CA ALA A 338 26.05 -12.84 -80.77
C ALA A 338 27.42 -12.37 -80.20
N SER A 339 27.74 -12.60 -78.91
CA SER A 339 28.84 -11.89 -78.22
C SER A 339 30.01 -12.77 -77.73
N GLY A 340 29.96 -14.09 -77.95
CA GLY A 340 31.11 -14.99 -77.71
C GLY A 340 31.42 -15.35 -76.25
N GLY A 341 30.51 -15.04 -75.31
CA GLY A 341 30.61 -15.45 -73.90
C GLY A 341 30.33 -16.95 -73.67
N ARG A 342 30.83 -17.52 -72.55
CA ARG A 342 30.51 -18.89 -72.12
C ARG A 342 29.50 -18.86 -70.97
N PHE A 343 28.24 -19.13 -71.27
CA PHE A 343 27.15 -19.21 -70.31
C PHE A 343 27.04 -20.64 -69.74
N ILE A 344 27.09 -20.79 -68.41
CA ILE A 344 26.98 -22.09 -67.72
C ILE A 344 25.77 -22.05 -66.80
N VAL A 345 24.80 -22.93 -67.04
CA VAL A 345 23.58 -23.05 -66.25
C VAL A 345 23.68 -24.30 -65.39
N SER A 346 23.58 -24.14 -64.07
CA SER A 346 23.55 -25.25 -63.12
C SER A 346 22.37 -25.06 -62.17
N ILE A 347 21.27 -25.73 -62.47
CA ILE A 347 20.04 -25.66 -61.67
C ILE A 347 19.87 -27.01 -60.95
N PRO A 348 19.66 -27.03 -59.63
CA PRO A 348 19.46 -28.28 -58.88
C PRO A 348 18.19 -29.00 -59.34
N SER A 349 18.18 -30.33 -59.23
CA SER A 349 17.03 -31.16 -59.64
C SER A 349 15.86 -31.12 -58.65
N GLU A 350 16.10 -30.70 -57.40
CA GLU A 350 15.07 -30.54 -56.38
C GLU A 350 14.32 -29.22 -56.59
N ALA A 351 12.99 -29.28 -56.65
CA ALA A 351 12.14 -28.11 -56.86
C ALA A 351 12.24 -27.15 -55.66
N CYS A 352 12.67 -25.91 -55.92
CA CYS A 352 12.78 -24.87 -54.90
C CYS A 352 11.60 -23.91 -55.00
N PHE A 353 10.72 -23.91 -53.99
CA PHE A 353 9.58 -23.01 -53.94
C PHE A 353 9.84 -21.82 -53.02
N SER A 354 9.51 -20.61 -53.48
CA SER A 354 9.62 -19.40 -52.68
C SER A 354 8.41 -18.49 -52.87
N LEU A 355 8.10 -17.71 -51.83
CA LEU A 355 7.06 -16.68 -51.87
C LEU A 355 7.68 -15.41 -52.43
N ALA A 356 7.46 -15.15 -53.71
CA ALA A 356 8.05 -14.00 -54.41
C ALA A 356 7.13 -13.47 -55.51
N ASP A 357 7.46 -12.29 -56.03
CA ASP A 357 6.82 -11.76 -57.23
C ASP A 357 7.65 -12.21 -58.45
N PRO A 358 7.09 -13.02 -59.36
CA PRO A 358 7.84 -13.55 -60.50
C PRO A 358 8.31 -12.45 -61.46
N ASP A 359 7.55 -11.36 -61.63
CA ASP A 359 7.93 -10.28 -62.55
C ASP A 359 9.15 -9.52 -62.01
N PHE A 360 9.18 -9.26 -60.70
CA PHE A 360 10.31 -8.59 -60.05
C PHE A 360 11.57 -9.44 -60.04
N LEU A 361 11.45 -10.76 -59.80
CA LEU A 361 12.59 -11.66 -59.87
C LEU A 361 13.12 -11.79 -61.30
N THR A 362 12.24 -11.90 -62.30
CA THR A 362 12.66 -11.96 -63.71
C THR A 362 13.46 -10.74 -64.10
N ARG A 363 13.07 -9.53 -63.65
CA ARG A 363 13.81 -8.28 -63.87
C ARG A 363 15.09 -8.13 -63.04
N ALA A 364 15.23 -8.86 -61.94
CA ALA A 364 16.46 -8.83 -61.13
C ALA A 364 17.55 -9.73 -61.74
N PHE A 365 17.15 -10.79 -62.42
CA PHE A 365 18.05 -11.73 -63.10
C PHE A 365 18.24 -11.43 -64.60
N GLY A 366 17.23 -10.83 -65.24
CA GLY A 366 17.18 -10.33 -66.62
C GLY A 366 17.69 -8.92 -66.72
#